data_AF-Q2TT14-F1
#
_entry.id   AF-Q2TT14-F1
#
_cell.length_a   1.000
_cell.length_b   1.000
_cell.length_c   1.000
_cell.angle_alpha   90.00
_cell.angle_beta   90.00
_cell.angle_gamma   90.00
#
_symmetry.space_group_name_H-M   'P 1'
#
loop_
_entity.id
_entity.type
_entity.pdbx_description
1 polymer ?
#
loop_
_entity_poly.entity_id
_entity_poly.type
_entity_poly.pdbx_seq_one_letter_code
_entity_poly.pdbx_strand_id
1 'polypeptide(L)'
;EVPAELTAERARLVDAITDSHANVHGKRVAIAGDPDFVVALTRFVLELGMIPVHIVSTNADTSFKARMEKVLSASKFGDEATVWPEKDLWHLRSLVFTEPVDVLIGSMQLKYISREANVPLVRVGFPIFDRHHLHRFPIIGYTGGLHLLTQLVNTILDEMDRNAPDHSFDAVR
;
A
#
# COMPACT_ATOMS: atom_id res chain seq x y z
N GLU A 1 -28.04 12.24 -10.98
CA GLU A 1 -27.70 11.74 -9.63
C GLU A 1 -26.77 10.55 -9.75
N VAL A 2 -26.04 10.21 -8.67
CA VAL A 2 -25.22 8.99 -8.65
C VAL A 2 -26.18 7.78 -8.55
N PRO A 3 -26.02 6.74 -9.38
CA PRO A 3 -26.85 5.53 -9.31
C PRO A 3 -26.78 4.84 -7.95
N ALA A 4 -27.90 4.24 -7.53
CA ALA A 4 -28.01 3.56 -6.23
C ALA A 4 -27.01 2.40 -6.09
N GLU A 5 -26.67 1.75 -7.21
CA GLU A 5 -25.69 0.65 -7.24
C GLU A 5 -24.30 1.13 -6.82
N LEU A 6 -23.87 2.31 -7.26
CA LEU A 6 -22.56 2.87 -6.88
C LEU A 6 -22.57 3.35 -5.42
N THR A 7 -23.70 3.84 -4.92
CA THR A 7 -23.86 4.16 -3.51
C THR A 7 -23.73 2.90 -2.64
N ALA A 8 -24.33 1.79 -3.07
CA ALA A 8 -24.20 0.51 -2.40
C ALA A 8 -22.77 -0.05 -2.46
N GLU A 9 -22.08 0.07 -3.61
CA GLU A 9 -20.69 -0.35 -3.77
C GLU A 9 -19.76 0.44 -2.84
N ARG A 10 -19.95 1.77 -2.75
CA ARG A 10 -19.24 2.61 -1.79
C ARG A 10 -19.48 2.17 -0.35
N ALA A 11 -20.73 1.86 0.01
CA ALA A 11 -21.07 1.44 1.37
C ALA A 11 -20.34 0.14 1.75
N ARG A 12 -20.28 -0.84 0.84
CA ARG A 12 -19.54 -2.10 1.05
C ARG A 12 -18.05 -1.88 1.24
N LEU A 13 -17.44 -0.93 0.52
CA LEU A 13 -16.05 -0.58 0.73
C LEU A 13 -15.83 0.01 2.13
N VAL A 14 -16.69 0.94 2.55
CA VAL A 14 -16.58 1.56 3.88
C VAL A 14 -16.74 0.53 5.00
N ASP A 15 -17.69 -0.39 4.85
CA ASP A 15 -17.93 -1.52 5.75
C ASP A 15 -16.69 -2.42 5.89
N ALA A 16 -16.09 -2.82 4.77
CA ALA A 16 -14.86 -3.60 4.77
C ALA A 16 -13.67 -2.86 5.40
N ILE A 17 -13.57 -1.54 5.20
CA ILE A 17 -12.55 -0.71 5.84
C ILE A 17 -12.75 -0.73 7.36
N THR A 18 -13.98 -0.59 7.85
CA THR A 18 -14.26 -0.62 9.29
C THR A 18 -13.94 -1.96 9.92
N ASP A 19 -14.24 -3.07 9.23
CA ASP A 19 -13.92 -4.42 9.72
C ASP A 19 -12.40 -4.66 9.81
N SER A 20 -11.66 -4.15 8.82
CA SER A 20 -10.22 -4.43 8.69
C SER A 20 -9.32 -3.40 9.39
N HIS A 21 -9.88 -2.28 9.84
CA HIS A 21 -9.11 -1.12 10.32
C HIS A 21 -8.11 -1.49 11.43
N ALA A 22 -8.50 -2.38 12.36
CA ALA A 22 -7.64 -2.78 13.47
C ALA A 22 -6.32 -3.42 13.01
N ASN A 23 -6.33 -4.13 11.88
CA ASN A 23 -5.15 -4.84 11.35
C ASN A 23 -4.21 -3.90 10.56
N VAL A 24 -4.77 -2.90 9.88
CA VAL A 24 -4.01 -1.99 9.00
C VAL A 24 -3.56 -0.70 9.70
N HIS A 25 -4.27 -0.26 10.73
CA HIS A 25 -3.99 1.03 11.37
C HIS A 25 -2.54 1.11 11.91
N GLY A 26 -1.87 2.22 11.62
CA GLY A 26 -0.52 2.51 12.08
C GLY A 26 0.59 1.70 11.39
N LYS A 27 0.24 0.82 10.44
CA LYS A 27 1.25 0.05 9.68
C LYS A 27 2.07 0.98 8.80
N ARG A 28 3.38 0.88 8.89
CA ARG A 28 4.36 1.63 8.10
C ARG A 28 4.47 1.00 6.73
N VAL A 29 4.37 1.79 5.67
CA VAL A 29 4.45 1.28 4.29
C VAL A 29 5.48 2.02 3.46
N ALA A 30 6.09 1.30 2.53
CA ALA A 30 6.83 1.90 1.44
C ALA A 30 6.15 1.62 0.09
N ILE A 31 6.04 2.65 -0.74
CA ILE A 31 5.30 2.61 -2.00
C ILE A 31 6.25 3.00 -3.14
N ALA A 32 6.25 2.20 -4.21
CA ALA A 32 7.01 2.51 -5.42
C ALA A 32 6.22 2.24 -6.72
N GLY A 33 6.30 3.16 -7.68
CA GLY A 33 5.65 3.02 -8.98
C GLY A 33 5.65 4.31 -9.79
N ASP A 34 4.74 4.38 -10.76
CA ASP A 34 4.54 5.57 -11.60
C ASP A 34 3.88 6.72 -10.81
N PRO A 35 4.05 7.99 -11.23
CA PRO A 35 3.74 9.15 -10.39
C PRO A 35 2.25 9.22 -10.00
N ASP A 36 1.34 9.09 -10.97
CA ASP A 36 -0.11 9.15 -10.70
C ASP A 36 -0.60 7.97 -9.86
N PHE A 37 -0.05 6.79 -10.11
CA PHE A 37 -0.37 5.58 -9.37
C PHE A 37 0.05 5.72 -7.91
N VAL A 38 1.27 6.19 -7.66
CA VAL A 38 1.81 6.40 -6.31
C VAL A 38 0.99 7.45 -5.55
N VAL A 39 0.64 8.58 -6.18
CA VAL A 39 -0.22 9.61 -5.55
C VAL A 39 -1.56 9.03 -5.12
N ALA A 40 -2.23 8.29 -6.01
CA ALA A 40 -3.54 7.69 -5.72
C ALA A 40 -3.45 6.63 -4.62
N LEU A 41 -2.42 5.78 -4.67
CA LEU A 41 -2.22 4.73 -3.69
C LEU A 41 -1.84 5.30 -2.31
N THR A 42 -1.00 6.33 -2.25
CA THR A 42 -0.68 7.02 -0.98
C THR A 42 -1.94 7.61 -0.37
N ARG A 43 -2.80 8.25 -1.16
CA ARG A 43 -4.08 8.75 -0.65
C ARG A 43 -4.93 7.62 -0.04
N PHE A 44 -5.03 6.48 -0.73
CA PHE A 44 -5.80 5.34 -0.23
C PHE A 44 -5.22 4.78 1.08
N VAL A 45 -3.90 4.62 1.15
CA VAL A 45 -3.18 4.19 2.36
C VAL A 45 -3.44 5.12 3.55
N LEU A 46 -3.46 6.44 3.32
CA LEU A 46 -3.82 7.42 4.35
C LEU A 46 -5.29 7.29 4.80
N GLU A 47 -6.21 7.00 3.88
CA GLU A 47 -7.63 6.76 4.20
C GLU A 47 -7.82 5.49 5.05
N LEU A 48 -6.91 4.51 4.95
CA LEU A 48 -6.88 3.31 5.79
C LEU A 48 -6.21 3.51 7.17
N GLY A 49 -5.64 4.69 7.44
CA GLY A 49 -4.90 4.97 8.67
C GLY A 49 -3.50 4.35 8.73
N MET A 50 -2.93 4.01 7.56
CA MET A 50 -1.55 3.54 7.43
C MET A 50 -0.57 4.71 7.25
N ILE A 51 0.71 4.49 7.53
CA ILE A 51 1.76 5.52 7.53
C ILE A 51 2.70 5.31 6.32
N PRO A 52 2.59 6.10 5.23
CA PRO A 52 3.44 5.95 4.05
C PRO A 52 4.81 6.60 4.25
N VAL A 53 5.75 5.89 4.88
CA VAL A 53 7.07 6.39 5.26
C VAL A 53 7.94 6.71 4.05
N HIS A 54 8.05 5.77 3.10
CA HIS A 54 8.92 5.92 1.92
C HIS A 54 8.11 5.87 0.64
N ILE A 55 8.09 6.97 -0.11
CA ILE A 55 7.32 7.09 -1.34
C ILE A 55 8.27 7.38 -2.49
N VAL A 56 8.44 6.41 -3.40
CA VAL A 56 9.46 6.46 -4.45
C VAL A 56 8.80 6.45 -5.83
N SER A 57 9.21 7.38 -6.69
CA SER A 57 8.79 7.41 -8.09
C SER A 57 9.98 7.80 -8.98
N THR A 58 10.51 6.83 -9.72
CA THR A 58 11.73 7.00 -10.53
C THR A 58 11.53 7.99 -11.69
N ASN A 59 10.35 7.96 -12.31
CA ASN A 59 9.95 8.81 -13.43
C ASN A 59 9.07 9.98 -12.98
N ALA A 60 9.26 10.46 -11.74
CA ALA A 60 8.55 11.62 -11.22
C ALA A 60 8.81 12.87 -12.08
N ASP A 61 7.75 13.62 -12.34
CA ASP A 61 7.83 14.92 -12.98
C ASP A 61 8.00 16.04 -11.93
N THR A 62 8.26 17.27 -12.38
CA THR A 62 8.44 18.42 -11.49
C THR A 62 7.20 18.73 -10.64
N SER A 63 5.99 18.33 -11.08
CA SER A 63 4.75 18.53 -10.33
C SER A 63 4.47 17.47 -9.26
N PHE A 64 5.12 16.30 -9.34
CA PHE A 64 4.85 15.16 -8.47
C PHE A 64 4.98 15.52 -6.98
N LYS A 65 6.07 16.18 -6.60
CA LYS A 65 6.33 16.53 -5.20
C LYS A 65 5.24 17.42 -4.61
N ALA A 66 4.81 18.45 -5.34
CA ALA A 66 3.73 19.35 -4.92
C ALA A 66 2.39 18.63 -4.78
N ARG A 67 2.09 17.68 -5.69
CA ARG A 67 0.89 16.83 -5.59
C ARG A 67 0.92 15.93 -4.36
N MET A 68 2.08 15.33 -4.08
CA MET A 68 2.27 14.48 -2.90
C MET A 68 2.16 15.28 -1.59
N GLU A 69 2.80 16.44 -1.49
CA GLU A 69 2.72 17.31 -0.31
C GLU A 69 1.27 17.71 0.01
N LYS A 70 0.45 17.98 -1.02
CA LYS A 70 -0.98 18.24 -0.85
C LYS A 70 -1.75 17.04 -0.29
N VAL A 71 -1.40 15.83 -0.70
CA VAL A 71 -2.04 14.60 -0.20
C VAL A 71 -1.61 14.31 1.22
N LEU A 72 -0.31 14.43 1.51
CA LEU A 72 0.26 14.15 2.83
C LEU A 72 -0.23 15.15 3.88
N SER A 73 -0.27 16.45 3.57
CA SER A 73 -0.75 17.49 4.49
C SER A 73 -2.24 17.39 4.84
N ALA A 74 -3.02 16.57 4.12
CA ALA A 74 -4.43 16.36 4.42
C ALA A 74 -4.67 15.38 5.59
N SER A 75 -3.64 14.67 6.05
CA SER A 75 -3.76 13.61 7.07
C SER A 75 -2.57 13.61 8.02
N LYS A 76 -2.81 13.41 9.32
CA LYS A 76 -1.74 13.27 10.33
C LYS A 76 -0.83 12.07 10.07
N PHE A 77 -1.34 11.02 9.41
CA PHE A 77 -0.54 9.86 9.04
C PHE A 77 0.50 10.19 7.96
N GLY A 78 0.42 11.36 7.32
CA GLY A 78 1.40 11.84 6.35
C GLY A 78 2.60 12.56 6.95
N ASP A 79 2.63 12.83 8.27
CA ASP A 79 3.69 13.64 8.89
C ASP A 79 5.07 12.96 8.86
N GLU A 80 5.10 11.62 8.90
CA GLU A 80 6.33 10.82 8.81
C GLU A 80 6.72 10.46 7.37
N ALA A 81 5.95 10.91 6.38
CA ALA A 81 6.15 10.52 5.00
C ALA A 81 7.27 11.30 4.32
N THR A 82 8.17 10.59 3.65
CA THR A 82 9.20 11.17 2.80
C THR A 82 9.02 10.80 1.34
N VAL A 83 8.99 11.82 0.49
CA VAL A 83 8.77 11.70 -0.97
C VAL A 83 10.11 11.78 -1.69
N TRP A 84 10.40 10.75 -2.47
CA TRP A 84 11.66 10.54 -3.18
C TRP A 84 11.46 10.51 -4.71
N PRO A 85 11.40 11.69 -5.36
CA PRO A 85 11.37 11.78 -6.81
C PRO A 85 12.73 11.42 -7.41
N GLU A 86 12.70 10.82 -8.61
CA GLU A 86 13.91 10.50 -9.38
C GLU A 86 14.91 9.62 -8.59
N LYS A 87 14.37 8.76 -7.73
CA LYS A 87 15.14 7.74 -7.00
C LYS A 87 14.68 6.38 -7.47
N ASP A 88 15.60 5.43 -7.49
CA ASP A 88 15.35 4.07 -7.92
C ASP A 88 15.09 3.13 -6.74
N LEU A 89 14.89 1.85 -7.05
CA LEU A 89 14.65 0.82 -6.06
C LEU A 89 15.88 0.46 -5.22
N TRP A 90 17.09 0.82 -5.66
CA TRP A 90 18.31 0.63 -4.88
C TRP A 90 18.39 1.64 -3.73
N HIS A 91 17.93 2.88 -3.97
CA HIS A 91 17.74 3.87 -2.91
C HIS A 91 16.67 3.38 -1.93
N LEU A 92 15.52 2.91 -2.45
CA LEU A 92 14.46 2.36 -1.60
C LEU A 92 14.95 1.21 -0.71
N ARG A 93 15.78 0.32 -1.27
CA ARG A 93 16.40 -0.77 -0.52
C ARG A 93 17.14 -0.21 0.71
N SER A 94 18.02 0.76 0.52
CA SER A 94 18.78 1.37 1.63
C SER A 94 17.84 2.00 2.67
N LEU A 95 16.79 2.70 2.22
CA LEU A 95 15.81 3.33 3.09
C LEU A 95 15.07 2.32 3.98
N VAL A 96 14.64 1.19 3.42
CA VAL A 96 13.94 0.13 4.16
C VAL A 96 14.85 -0.53 5.20
N PHE A 97 16.16 -0.57 4.97
CA PHE A 97 17.12 -1.07 5.97
C PHE A 97 17.42 -0.06 7.08
N THR A 98 17.45 1.23 6.78
CA THR A 98 17.71 2.28 7.79
C THR A 98 16.47 2.63 8.60
N GLU A 99 15.31 2.64 7.94
CA GLU A 99 14.00 2.94 8.50
C GLU A 99 13.01 1.86 8.07
N PRO A 100 12.89 0.78 8.85
CA PRO A 100 12.03 -0.35 8.53
C PRO A 100 10.56 0.03 8.36
N VAL A 101 9.90 -0.73 7.49
CA VAL A 101 8.47 -0.65 7.19
C VAL A 101 7.84 -2.03 7.31
N ASP A 102 6.53 -2.07 7.56
CA ASP A 102 5.78 -3.31 7.74
C ASP A 102 5.36 -3.94 6.40
N VAL A 103 5.11 -3.11 5.37
CA VAL A 103 4.64 -3.59 4.06
C VAL A 103 5.26 -2.80 2.91
N LEU A 104 5.66 -3.51 1.86
CA LEU A 104 6.04 -2.95 0.57
C LEU A 104 4.87 -3.02 -0.42
N ILE A 105 4.62 -1.95 -1.17
CA ILE A 105 3.59 -1.93 -2.22
C ILE A 105 4.20 -1.46 -3.54
N GLY A 106 4.05 -2.26 -4.59
CA GLY A 106 4.54 -1.89 -5.92
C GLY A 106 4.71 -3.08 -6.86
N SER A 107 5.59 -2.91 -7.83
CA SER A 107 5.85 -3.89 -8.89
C SER A 107 6.66 -5.11 -8.42
N MET A 108 6.81 -6.11 -9.29
CA MET A 108 7.53 -7.35 -8.94
C MET A 108 8.97 -7.12 -8.52
N GLN A 109 9.61 -6.04 -8.96
CA GLN A 109 11.01 -5.74 -8.66
C GLN A 109 11.25 -5.56 -7.16
N LEU A 110 10.24 -5.12 -6.40
CA LEU A 110 10.32 -5.03 -4.94
C LEU A 110 10.52 -6.38 -4.26
N LYS A 111 10.34 -7.51 -4.96
CA LYS A 111 10.56 -8.85 -4.38
C LYS A 111 11.99 -9.05 -3.86
N TYR A 112 12.97 -8.38 -4.46
CA TYR A 112 14.36 -8.48 -4.05
C TYR A 112 14.56 -7.79 -2.70
N ILE A 113 13.97 -6.60 -2.54
CA ILE A 113 13.98 -5.85 -1.27
C ILE A 113 13.20 -6.64 -0.21
N SER A 114 12.01 -7.14 -0.57
CA SER A 114 11.16 -7.96 0.30
C SER A 114 11.92 -9.15 0.89
N ARG A 115 12.68 -9.88 0.05
CA ARG A 115 13.49 -11.02 0.48
C ARG A 115 14.63 -10.61 1.40
N GLU A 116 15.31 -9.50 1.10
CA GLU A 116 16.50 -9.10 1.84
C GLU A 116 16.17 -8.41 3.18
N ALA A 117 15.12 -7.60 3.21
CA ALA A 117 14.67 -6.89 4.41
C ALA A 117 13.67 -7.70 5.26
N ASN A 118 13.23 -8.88 4.77
CA ASN A 118 12.17 -9.68 5.37
C ASN A 118 10.88 -8.89 5.61
N VAL A 119 10.46 -8.13 4.59
CA VAL A 119 9.22 -7.33 4.62
C VAL A 119 8.26 -7.87 3.55
N PRO A 120 6.98 -8.12 3.85
CA PRO A 120 6.03 -8.62 2.88
C PRO A 120 5.76 -7.62 1.74
N LEU A 121 5.47 -8.14 0.55
CA LEU A 121 5.22 -7.37 -0.67
C LEU A 121 3.81 -7.60 -1.21
N VAL A 122 3.03 -6.52 -1.26
CA VAL A 122 1.76 -6.45 -2.00
C VAL A 122 2.04 -5.98 -3.43
N ARG A 123 1.77 -6.85 -4.40
CA ARG A 123 2.08 -6.61 -5.82
C ARG A 123 0.96 -5.83 -6.49
N VAL A 124 1.19 -4.54 -6.68
CA VAL A 124 0.25 -3.63 -7.35
C VAL A 124 1.03 -2.72 -8.29
N GLY A 125 0.53 -2.54 -9.50
CA GLY A 125 1.18 -1.75 -10.54
C GLY A 125 1.84 -2.64 -11.61
N PHE A 126 2.94 -2.17 -12.19
CA PHE A 126 3.55 -2.78 -13.36
C PHE A 126 5.09 -2.74 -13.28
N PRO A 127 5.80 -3.78 -13.79
CA PRO A 127 5.29 -5.07 -14.26
C PRO A 127 5.06 -6.07 -13.12
N ILE A 128 4.19 -7.04 -13.38
CA ILE A 128 4.02 -8.22 -12.52
C ILE A 128 4.13 -9.47 -13.39
N PHE A 129 5.34 -10.05 -13.48
CA PHE A 129 5.58 -11.27 -14.24
C PHE A 129 5.63 -12.53 -13.37
N ASP A 130 5.77 -12.40 -12.05
CA ASP A 130 5.89 -13.53 -11.13
C ASP A 130 4.56 -13.96 -10.51
N ARG A 131 3.43 -13.42 -10.98
CA ARG A 131 2.07 -13.81 -10.62
C ARG A 131 1.18 -13.80 -11.86
N HIS A 132 0.21 -14.70 -11.88
CA HIS A 132 -0.70 -14.86 -13.01
C HIS A 132 -2.00 -14.06 -12.76
N HIS A 133 -2.54 -13.49 -13.83
CA HIS A 133 -3.89 -12.89 -13.87
C HIS A 133 -4.17 -11.68 -12.98
N LEU A 134 -3.19 -11.15 -12.23
CA LEU A 134 -3.40 -9.95 -11.40
C LEU A 134 -3.82 -8.71 -12.20
N HIS A 135 -3.46 -8.63 -13.48
CA HIS A 135 -3.91 -7.57 -14.39
C HIS A 135 -5.41 -7.56 -14.69
N ARG A 136 -6.15 -8.62 -14.33
CA ARG A 136 -7.60 -8.73 -14.58
C ARG A 136 -8.45 -8.11 -13.48
N PHE A 137 -7.87 -7.90 -12.31
CA PHE A 137 -8.58 -7.37 -11.16
C PHE A 137 -8.44 -5.85 -11.10
N PRO A 138 -9.52 -5.12 -10.79
CA PRO A 138 -9.49 -3.67 -10.76
C PRO A 138 -8.67 -3.16 -9.57
N ILE A 139 -8.08 -1.98 -9.77
CA ILE A 139 -7.43 -1.19 -8.72
C ILE A 139 -8.01 0.24 -8.65
N ILE A 140 -9.02 0.52 -9.48
CA ILE A 140 -9.70 1.82 -9.61
C ILE A 140 -11.17 1.63 -9.21
N GLY A 141 -11.78 2.67 -8.64
CA GLY A 141 -13.18 2.65 -8.19
C GLY A 141 -13.35 1.91 -6.86
N TYR A 142 -14.60 1.76 -6.40
CA TYR A 142 -14.88 1.17 -5.09
C TYR A 142 -14.54 -0.33 -5.05
N THR A 143 -14.85 -1.07 -6.12
CA THR A 143 -14.44 -2.47 -6.29
C THR A 143 -12.91 -2.62 -6.30
N GLY A 144 -12.20 -1.68 -6.94
CA GLY A 144 -10.74 -1.67 -6.93
C GLY A 144 -10.17 -1.40 -5.53
N GLY A 145 -10.76 -0.44 -4.80
CA GLY A 145 -10.42 -0.18 -3.40
C GLY A 145 -10.64 -1.40 -2.51
N LEU A 146 -11.76 -2.11 -2.69
CA LEU A 146 -12.06 -3.33 -1.93
C LEU A 146 -11.04 -4.44 -2.23
N HIS A 147 -10.68 -4.61 -3.50
CA HIS A 147 -9.67 -5.57 -3.93
C HIS A 147 -8.28 -5.23 -3.35
N LEU A 148 -7.87 -3.96 -3.37
CA LEU A 148 -6.60 -3.51 -2.77
C LEU A 148 -6.58 -3.72 -1.26
N LEU A 149 -7.66 -3.34 -0.56
CA LEU A 149 -7.82 -3.57 0.87
C LEU A 149 -7.69 -5.05 1.20
N THR A 150 -8.40 -5.90 0.47
CA THR A 150 -8.38 -7.36 0.65
C THR A 150 -6.96 -7.91 0.50
N GLN A 151 -6.21 -7.47 -0.50
CA GLN A 151 -4.81 -7.90 -0.68
C GLN A 151 -3.92 -7.41 0.46
N LEU A 152 -4.06 -6.16 0.89
CA LEU A 152 -3.26 -5.56 1.96
C LEU A 152 -3.47 -6.29 3.29
N VAL A 153 -4.73 -6.42 3.72
CA VAL A 153 -5.09 -7.02 5.00
C VAL A 153 -4.63 -8.47 5.06
N ASN A 154 -4.94 -9.27 4.05
CA ASN A 154 -4.55 -10.68 4.04
C ASN A 154 -3.03 -10.86 3.98
N THR A 155 -2.31 -9.98 3.28
CA THR A 155 -0.83 -10.03 3.29
C THR A 155 -0.26 -9.74 4.70
N ILE A 156 -0.88 -8.80 5.43
CA ILE A 156 -0.49 -8.50 6.82
C ILE A 156 -0.81 -9.69 7.73
N LEU A 157 -2.00 -10.28 7.59
CA LEU A 157 -2.42 -11.44 8.38
C LEU A 157 -1.54 -12.67 8.11
N ASP A 158 -1.19 -12.95 6.84
CA ASP A 158 -0.26 -14.02 6.47
C ASP A 158 1.12 -13.83 7.12
N GLU A 159 1.60 -12.58 7.20
CA GLU A 159 2.88 -12.28 7.85
C GLU A 159 2.77 -12.36 9.38
N MET A 160 1.62 -11.98 9.96
CA MET A 160 1.35 -12.16 11.38
C MET A 160 1.36 -13.64 11.76
N ASP A 161 0.69 -14.49 10.98
CA ASP A 161 0.64 -15.94 11.22
C ASP A 161 2.01 -16.60 11.00
N ARG A 162 2.80 -16.14 10.03
CA ARG A 162 4.18 -16.62 9.84
C ARG A 162 5.07 -16.34 11.05
N ASN A 163 4.88 -15.19 11.69
CA ASN A 163 5.68 -14.75 12.84
C ASN A 163 5.01 -15.06 14.19
N ALA A 164 3.83 -15.69 14.18
CA ALA A 164 3.09 -15.97 15.40
C ALA A 164 3.83 -17.04 16.23
N PRO A 165 4.08 -16.80 17.53
CA PRO A 165 4.48 -17.87 18.43
C PRO A 165 3.33 -18.86 18.63
N ASP A 166 3.63 -20.09 19.05
CA ASP A 166 2.66 -21.19 19.20
C ASP A 166 1.39 -20.82 20.02
N HIS A 167 1.50 -19.85 20.92
CA HIS A 167 0.38 -19.40 21.77
C HIS A 167 -0.50 -18.28 21.17
N SER A 168 -0.07 -17.66 20.06
CA SER A 168 -0.76 -16.55 19.40
C SER A 168 -1.15 -16.88 17.95
N PHE A 169 -1.16 -18.18 17.61
CA PHE A 169 -1.65 -18.69 16.33
C PHE A 169 -3.17 -18.91 16.42
N ASP A 170 -3.90 -17.79 16.30
CA ASP A 170 -5.34 -17.74 16.54
C ASP A 170 -6.14 -18.27 15.35
N ALA A 171 -7.24 -18.99 15.62
CA ALA A 171 -8.14 -19.49 14.58
C ALA A 171 -9.05 -18.41 13.98
N VAL A 172 -9.25 -17.29 14.68
CA VAL A 172 -10.11 -16.17 14.26
C VAL A 172 -9.36 -14.87 14.52
N ARG A 173 -9.36 -13.99 13.52
CA ARG A 173 -8.76 -12.65 13.56
C ARG A 173 -9.71 -11.62 12.97
#